data_AF-D9UFI1-F1
#
_entry.id   AF-D9UFI1-F1
#
_cell.length_a   1.000
_cell.length_b   1.000
_cell.length_c   1.000
_cell.angle_alpha   90.00
_cell.angle_beta   90.00
_cell.angle_gamma   90.00
#
_symmetry.space_group_name_H-M   'P 1'
#
loop_
_entity.id
_entity.type
_entity.pdbx_description
1 polymer ?
#
loop_
_entity_poly.entity_id
_entity_poly.type
_entity_poly.pdbx_seq_one_letter_code
_entity_poly.pdbx_strand_id
1 'polypeptide(L)'
;MDLRVAELLDEAPEPAPRAEDASGGDTEPGGDGEEAAVGRAVLAVPGVAGLARRFGTGGRAVRLGTAADGARAARVELTASGGRPLPGTVGAVREAAAGVLGAGTDVAVLVTGWRG
;
A
#
# COMPACT_ATOMS: atom_id res chain seq x y z
N MET A 1 4.54 -13.01 58.92
CA MET A 1 5.47 -11.98 58.43
C MET A 1 4.68 -11.18 57.41
N ASP A 2 4.26 -9.97 57.77
CA ASP A 2 3.43 -9.11 56.95
C ASP A 2 4.32 -8.26 56.02
N LEU A 3 4.17 -8.45 54.72
CA LEU A 3 4.82 -7.61 53.71
C LEU A 3 3.93 -6.41 53.41
N ARG A 4 4.28 -5.25 54.00
CA ARG A 4 3.77 -3.94 53.59
C ARG A 4 4.51 -3.51 52.32
N VAL A 5 3.83 -3.51 51.18
CA VAL A 5 4.32 -2.90 49.94
C VAL A 5 3.81 -1.46 49.93
N ALA A 6 4.71 -0.53 50.22
CA ALA A 6 4.47 0.90 50.10
C ALA A 6 4.75 1.35 48.66
N GLU A 7 3.84 2.19 48.15
CA GLU A 7 4.00 3.14 47.04
C GLU A 7 4.23 2.54 45.64
N LEU A 8 3.12 2.12 45.04
CA LEU A 8 2.98 1.99 43.60
C LEU A 8 2.58 3.38 43.04
N LEU A 9 3.57 4.03 42.41
CA LEU A 9 3.47 4.88 41.21
C LEU A 9 2.32 5.90 41.12
N ASP A 10 2.69 7.18 41.20
CA ASP A 10 1.92 8.32 40.71
C ASP A 10 1.35 8.04 39.31
N GLU A 11 0.02 8.00 39.20
CA GLU A 11 -0.67 7.85 37.93
C GLU A 11 -0.72 9.21 37.23
N ALA A 12 0.17 9.41 36.25
CA ALA A 12 0.06 10.53 35.33
C ALA A 12 -1.24 10.38 34.51
N PRO A 13 -2.02 11.45 34.30
CA PRO A 13 -3.31 11.36 33.62
C PRO A 13 -3.13 10.86 32.18
N GLU A 14 -3.85 9.80 31.81
CA GLU A 14 -3.86 9.27 30.45
C GLU A 14 -4.32 10.34 29.44
N PRO A 15 -3.63 10.48 28.28
CA PRO A 15 -4.08 11.37 27.23
C PRO A 15 -5.39 10.84 26.63
N ALA A 16 -6.43 11.68 26.60
CA ALA A 16 -7.73 11.34 26.03
C ALA A 16 -7.59 10.77 24.60
N PRO A 17 -8.38 9.73 24.24
CA PRO A 17 -8.36 9.17 22.90
C PRO A 17 -8.76 10.24 21.89
N ARG A 18 -7.90 10.51 20.90
CA ARG A 18 -8.27 11.33 19.75
C ARG A 18 -9.43 10.62 19.05
N ALA A 19 -10.51 11.37 18.80
CA ALA A 19 -11.57 10.93 17.92
C ALA A 19 -10.96 10.49 16.60
N GLU A 20 -11.09 9.21 16.30
CA GLU A 20 -10.75 8.64 15.01
C GLU A 20 -11.75 9.26 14.02
N ASP A 21 -11.26 10.14 13.14
CA ASP A 21 -12.03 10.57 11.98
C ASP A 21 -12.33 9.33 11.13
N ALA A 22 -13.50 8.75 11.39
CA ALA A 22 -14.15 7.82 10.52
C ALA A 22 -14.46 8.55 9.21
N SER A 23 -13.57 8.42 8.24
CA SER A 23 -13.91 8.63 6.84
C SER A 23 -13.35 7.47 6.03
N GLY A 24 -14.13 6.39 6.03
CA GLY A 24 -14.12 5.44 4.94
C GLY A 24 -14.53 6.17 3.67
N GLY A 25 -13.55 6.62 2.92
CA GLY A 25 -13.70 7.02 1.53
C GLY A 25 -12.96 6.00 0.68
N ASP A 26 -13.69 5.31 -0.20
CA ASP A 26 -13.12 4.87 -1.47
C ASP A 26 -12.69 6.13 -2.23
N THR A 27 -11.54 6.69 -1.83
CA THR A 27 -10.95 7.80 -2.56
C THR A 27 -10.43 7.18 -3.84
N GLU A 28 -11.16 7.44 -4.93
CA GLU A 28 -10.65 7.34 -6.31
C GLU A 28 -9.16 7.73 -6.31
N PRO A 29 -8.31 7.10 -7.14
CA PRO A 29 -6.90 7.46 -7.20
C PRO A 29 -6.77 8.92 -7.68
N GLY A 30 -6.85 9.84 -6.73
CA GLY A 30 -6.92 11.28 -6.95
C GLY A 30 -5.54 11.79 -7.33
N GLY A 31 -5.41 12.13 -8.61
CA GLY A 31 -4.25 12.75 -9.22
C GLY A 31 -4.29 12.61 -10.74
N ASP A 32 -3.84 13.65 -11.44
CA ASP A 32 -3.55 13.66 -12.89
C ASP A 32 -2.11 13.21 -13.20
N GLY A 33 -1.29 12.98 -12.18
CA GLY A 33 0.09 12.53 -12.31
C GLY A 33 0.29 11.07 -12.71
N GLU A 34 1.52 10.73 -13.07
CA GLU A 34 1.92 9.43 -13.59
C GLU A 34 1.68 8.28 -12.59
N GLU A 35 1.80 8.51 -11.28
CA GLU A 35 1.41 7.55 -10.24
C GLU A 35 -0.06 7.14 -10.34
N ALA A 36 -0.95 8.10 -10.63
CA ALA A 36 -2.37 7.82 -10.80
C ALA A 36 -2.65 7.09 -12.12
N ALA A 37 -1.90 7.41 -13.19
CA ALA A 37 -1.97 6.67 -14.45
C ALA A 37 -1.56 5.20 -14.28
N VAL A 38 -0.47 4.94 -13.56
CA VAL A 38 -0.05 3.57 -13.18
C VAL A 38 -1.13 2.90 -12.35
N GLY A 39 -1.69 3.59 -11.34
CA GLY A 39 -2.76 3.05 -10.51
C GLY A 39 -3.97 2.59 -11.32
N ARG A 40 -4.41 3.39 -12.30
CA ARG A 40 -5.49 3.02 -13.24
C ARG A 40 -5.12 1.81 -14.10
N ALA A 41 -3.90 1.77 -14.65
CA ALA A 41 -3.43 0.65 -15.46
C ALA A 41 -3.39 -0.67 -14.64
N VAL A 42 -2.92 -0.61 -13.39
CA VAL A 42 -2.88 -1.76 -12.49
C VAL A 42 -4.27 -2.25 -12.13
N LEU A 43 -5.22 -1.35 -11.84
CA LEU A 43 -6.61 -1.71 -11.53
C LEU A 43 -7.33 -2.40 -12.70
N ALA A 44 -6.91 -2.12 -13.94
CA ALA A 44 -7.46 -2.76 -15.12
C ALA A 44 -6.97 -4.22 -15.32
N VAL A 45 -5.97 -4.66 -14.56
CA VAL A 45 -5.42 -6.02 -14.68
C VAL A 45 -6.39 -7.05 -14.06
N PRO A 46 -6.84 -8.06 -14.83
CA PRO A 46 -7.65 -9.14 -14.29
C PRO A 46 -6.93 -9.87 -13.15
N GLY A 47 -7.61 -10.03 -12.01
CA GLY A 47 -7.02 -10.60 -10.80
C GLY A 47 -6.55 -9.55 -9.78
N VAL A 48 -6.68 -8.26 -10.07
CA VAL A 48 -6.51 -7.18 -9.08
C VAL A 48 -7.88 -6.81 -8.50
N ALA A 49 -8.01 -6.90 -7.18
CA ALA A 49 -9.22 -6.54 -6.45
C ALA A 49 -9.24 -5.09 -5.97
N GLY A 50 -8.08 -4.44 -5.92
CA GLY A 50 -7.94 -3.05 -5.49
C GLY A 50 -6.50 -2.66 -5.20
N LEU A 51 -6.27 -1.37 -5.06
CA LEU A 51 -4.99 -0.79 -4.63
C LEU A 51 -4.96 -0.67 -3.09
N ALA A 52 -3.82 -1.00 -2.48
CA ALA A 52 -3.64 -0.96 -1.04
C ALA A 52 -2.69 0.17 -0.63
N ARG A 53 -2.93 0.79 0.52
CA ARG A 53 -2.12 1.92 1.04
C ARG A 53 -1.47 1.58 2.38
N ARG A 54 -1.17 0.29 2.60
CA ARG A 54 -0.98 -0.27 3.94
C ARG A 54 0.47 -0.18 4.42
N PHE A 55 1.43 -0.24 3.51
CA PHE A 55 2.86 -0.27 3.81
C PHE A 55 3.65 0.83 3.08
N GLY A 56 2.96 1.72 2.37
CA GLY A 56 3.55 2.82 1.62
C GLY A 56 3.78 4.00 2.54
N THR A 57 5.02 4.51 2.60
CA THR A 57 5.28 5.79 3.25
C THR A 57 4.48 6.88 2.52
N GLY A 58 3.57 7.55 3.25
CA GLY A 58 2.68 8.57 2.70
C GLY A 58 1.31 8.09 2.20
N GLY A 59 0.89 6.85 2.51
CA GLY A 59 -0.48 6.39 2.24
C GLY A 59 -0.84 6.30 0.76
N ARG A 60 0.16 6.10 -0.10
CA ARG A 60 0.00 5.92 -1.56
C ARG A 60 0.20 4.48 -1.94
N ALA A 61 -0.66 3.97 -2.82
CA ALA A 61 -0.59 2.62 -3.33
C ALA A 61 0.42 2.45 -4.47
N VAL A 62 0.71 3.54 -5.18
CA VAL A 62 1.76 3.60 -6.20
C VAL A 62 2.74 4.68 -5.79
N ARG A 63 4.03 4.37 -5.86
CA ARG A 63 5.10 5.33 -5.59
C ARG A 63 6.20 5.21 -6.63
N LEU A 64 6.56 6.33 -7.24
CA LEU A 64 7.71 6.42 -8.16
C LEU A 64 8.99 6.80 -7.41
N GLY A 65 10.11 6.36 -7.95
CA GLY A 65 11.42 6.67 -7.41
C GLY A 65 12.54 6.14 -8.31
N THR A 66 13.68 5.87 -7.67
CA THR A 66 14.90 5.43 -8.33
C THR A 66 15.45 4.22 -7.58
N ALA A 67 15.85 3.18 -8.32
CA ALA A 67 16.52 2.00 -7.77
C ALA A 67 17.97 2.33 -7.38
N ALA A 68 18.63 1.40 -6.69
CA ALA A 68 19.99 1.59 -6.18
C ALA A 68 21.04 1.77 -7.29
N ASP A 69 20.78 1.23 -8.48
CA ASP A 69 21.61 1.36 -9.68
C ASP A 69 21.31 2.63 -10.50
N GLY A 70 20.39 3.47 -10.02
CA GLY A 70 19.96 4.69 -10.72
C GLY A 70 18.85 4.47 -11.74
N ALA A 71 18.38 3.24 -11.95
CA ALA A 71 17.25 2.97 -12.83
C ALA A 71 15.95 3.55 -12.27
N ARG A 72 15.03 3.88 -13.17
CA ARG A 72 13.68 4.30 -12.78
C ARG A 72 12.99 3.15 -12.04
N ALA A 73 12.33 3.44 -10.92
CA ALA A 73 11.66 2.43 -10.12
C ALA A 73 10.22 2.82 -9.75
N ALA A 74 9.38 1.81 -9.57
CA ALA A 74 8.02 1.95 -9.06
C ALA A 74 7.71 0.87 -8.03
N ARG A 75 7.03 1.26 -6.95
CA ARG A 75 6.46 0.34 -5.97
C ARG A 75 4.94 0.38 -6.05
N VAL A 76 4.31 -0.78 -6.18
CA VAL A 76 2.86 -0.95 -6.29
C VAL A 76 2.37 -1.86 -5.18
N GLU A 77 1.40 -1.39 -4.40
CA GLU A 77 0.71 -2.13 -3.34
C GLU A 77 -0.72 -2.44 -3.77
N LEU A 78 -1.11 -3.73 -3.71
CA LEU A 78 -2.41 -4.17 -4.18
C LEU A 78 -3.00 -5.34 -3.40
N THR A 79 -4.31 -5.51 -3.53
CA THR A 79 -5.05 -6.71 -3.14
C THR A 79 -5.39 -7.51 -4.39
N ALA A 80 -5.10 -8.81 -4.39
CA ALA A 80 -5.40 -9.69 -5.53
C ALA A 80 -6.75 -10.43 -5.34
N SER A 81 -7.27 -11.03 -6.41
CA SER A 81 -8.49 -11.85 -6.40
C SER A 81 -8.29 -13.25 -6.95
N GLY A 82 -9.17 -14.17 -6.53
CA GLY A 82 -9.14 -15.61 -6.89
C GLY A 82 -9.37 -15.99 -8.34
N GLY A 83 -9.61 -15.04 -9.23
CA GLY A 83 -9.90 -15.32 -10.64
C GLY A 83 -8.70 -15.75 -11.49
N ARG A 84 -7.45 -15.59 -11.00
CA ARG A 84 -6.22 -15.97 -11.71
C ARG A 84 -5.10 -16.39 -10.77
N PRO A 85 -4.17 -17.27 -11.21
CA PRO A 85 -2.96 -17.58 -10.45
C PRO A 85 -2.12 -16.33 -10.17
N LEU A 86 -1.75 -16.15 -8.89
CA LEU A 86 -1.05 -14.95 -8.44
C LEU A 86 0.23 -14.61 -9.21
N PRO A 87 1.11 -15.56 -9.59
CA PRO A 87 2.31 -15.24 -10.36
C PRO A 87 1.99 -14.59 -11.72
N GLY A 88 0.94 -15.06 -12.40
CA GLY A 88 0.49 -14.49 -13.67
C GLY A 88 -0.09 -13.08 -13.49
N THR A 89 -0.88 -12.87 -12.43
CA THR A 89 -1.40 -11.53 -12.08
C THR A 89 -0.27 -10.56 -11.79
N VAL A 90 0.74 -10.96 -11.00
CA VAL A 90 1.90 -10.10 -10.67
C VAL A 90 2.71 -9.76 -11.92
N GLY A 91 2.93 -10.72 -12.83
CA GLY A 91 3.57 -10.45 -14.12
C GLY A 91 2.80 -9.41 -14.94
N ALA A 92 1.49 -9.58 -15.09
CA ALA A 92 0.65 -8.64 -15.82
C ALA A 92 0.61 -7.24 -15.18
N VAL A 93 0.66 -7.14 -13.86
CA VAL A 93 0.77 -5.86 -13.14
C VAL A 93 2.09 -5.15 -13.46
N ARG A 94 3.21 -5.89 -13.50
CA ARG A 94 4.51 -5.33 -13.88
C ARG A 94 4.50 -4.78 -15.30
N GLU A 95 3.95 -5.55 -16.25
CA GLU A 95 3.80 -5.12 -17.65
C GLU A 95 2.91 -3.88 -17.77
N ALA A 96 1.77 -3.85 -17.07
CA ALA A 96 0.86 -2.70 -17.10
C ALA A 96 1.52 -1.42 -16.56
N ALA A 97 2.27 -1.52 -15.45
CA ALA A 97 3.01 -0.40 -14.89
C ALA A 97 4.16 0.06 -15.82
N ALA A 98 4.94 -0.89 -16.38
CA ALA A 98 6.01 -0.59 -17.32
C ALA A 98 5.50 0.04 -18.62
N GLY A 99 4.31 -0.35 -19.09
CA GLY A 99 3.65 0.27 -20.25
C GLY A 99 3.34 1.75 -20.06
N VAL A 100 3.15 2.20 -18.81
CA VAL A 100 2.96 3.62 -18.48
C VAL A 100 4.31 4.32 -18.27
N LEU A 101 5.24 3.68 -17.54
CA LEU A 101 6.49 4.31 -17.07
C LEU A 101 7.65 4.22 -18.06
N GLY A 102 7.52 3.39 -19.09
CA GLY A 102 8.56 3.07 -20.04
C GLY A 102 9.29 1.78 -19.71
N ALA A 103 9.77 1.11 -20.76
CA ALA A 103 10.57 -0.10 -20.67
C ALA A 103 11.85 0.14 -19.85
N GLY A 104 12.26 -0.87 -19.07
CA GLY A 104 13.43 -0.78 -18.18
C GLY A 104 13.15 -0.17 -16.81
N THR A 105 11.90 0.21 -16.50
CA THR A 105 11.50 0.57 -15.14
C THR A 105 11.48 -0.67 -14.25
N ASP A 106 12.15 -0.63 -13.09
CA ASP A 106 12.04 -1.68 -12.09
C ASP A 106 10.74 -1.54 -11.29
N VAL A 107 9.88 -2.56 -11.33
CA VAL A 107 8.55 -2.52 -10.70
C VAL A 107 8.46 -3.54 -9.58
N ALA A 108 8.48 -3.08 -8.33
CA ALA A 108 8.21 -3.92 -7.17
C ALA A 108 6.71 -4.01 -6.91
N VAL A 109 6.16 -5.22 -6.86
CA VAL A 109 4.75 -5.47 -6.55
C VAL A 109 4.63 -6.11 -5.17
N LEU A 110 3.88 -5.48 -4.27
CA LEU A 110 3.54 -6.02 -2.96
C LEU A 110 2.06 -6.36 -2.93
N VAL A 111 1.78 -7.65 -2.76
CA VAL A 111 0.41 -8.16 -2.60
C VAL A 111 0.10 -8.20 -1.11
N THR A 112 -0.80 -7.35 -0.66
CA THR A 112 -1.07 -7.13 0.77
C THR A 112 -2.32 -7.85 1.26
N GLY A 113 -3.05 -8.51 0.37
CA GLY A 113 -4.28 -9.21 0.69
C GLY A 113 -4.85 -9.96 -0.51
N TRP A 114 -5.89 -10.74 -0.22
CA TRP A 114 -6.59 -11.57 -1.19
C TRP A 114 -8.10 -11.49 -0.98
N ARG A 115 -8.86 -11.36 -2.06
CA ARG A 115 -10.33 -11.46 -2.09
C ARG A 115 -10.76 -12.68 -2.90
N GLY A 116 -11.37 -13.64 -2.20
CA GLY A 116 -11.96 -14.86 -2.79
C GLY A 116 -13.38 -14.62 -3.24
#